data_AF-A0A2V7CVE8-F1
#
_entry.id   AF-A0A2V7CVE8-F1
#
_cell.length_a   1.000
_cell.length_b   1.000
_cell.length_c   1.000
_cell.angle_alpha   90.00
_cell.angle_beta   90.00
_cell.angle_gamma   90.00
#
_symmetry.space_group_name_H-M   'P 1'
#
loop_
_entity.id
_entity.type
_entity.pdbx_description
1 polymer ?
#
loop_
_entity_poly.entity_id
_entity_poly.type
_entity_poly.pdbx_seq_one_letter_code
_entity_poly.pdbx_strand_id
1 'polypeptide(L)'
;MNLASVLRPGGRLLLQFPNYPPSLSPGMTHFRTRAGLGRLMATAGFTQWSISSLKLRRHAGFLYEYLHERPIRAYRRYRSRNGLPRPLIYDESWAFQHGSRLEPFKYALHTAWLALSVTMRAGGPVFARAPVGDDILNRNLIVLARR
;
A
#
# COMPACT_ATOMS: atom_id res chain seq x y z
N MET A 1 20.35 11.32 4.39
CA MET A 1 19.72 12.67 4.47
C MET A 1 18.57 12.60 5.46
N ASN A 2 18.54 13.45 6.50
CA ASN A 2 17.52 13.42 7.56
C ASN A 2 16.43 14.48 7.27
N LEU A 3 15.17 14.06 7.13
CA LEU A 3 14.06 14.99 6.85
C LEU A 3 13.79 15.99 7.98
N ALA A 4 14.16 15.68 9.22
CA ALA A 4 13.97 16.62 10.32
C ALA A 4 14.88 17.86 10.20
N SER A 5 16.07 17.72 9.59
CA SER A 5 17.02 18.85 9.50
C SER A 5 16.54 19.94 8.55
N VAL A 6 15.70 19.61 7.58
CA VAL A 6 15.10 20.57 6.63
C VAL A 6 13.81 21.20 7.15
N LEU A 7 13.22 20.66 8.22
CA LEU A 7 12.01 21.21 8.83
C LEU A 7 12.37 22.32 9.82
N ARG A 8 11.66 23.45 9.75
CA ARG A 8 11.74 24.49 10.78
C ARG A 8 11.26 23.94 12.14
N PRO A 9 11.68 24.51 13.28
CA PRO A 9 11.12 24.17 14.59
C PRO A 9 9.59 24.24 14.58
N GLY A 10 8.91 23.24 15.15
CA GLY A 10 7.46 23.10 15.07
C GLY A 10 6.92 22.56 13.75
N GLY A 11 7.78 22.32 12.77
CA GLY A 11 7.44 21.73 11.48
C GLY A 11 6.86 20.33 11.61
N ARG A 12 5.99 19.96 10.68
CA ARG A 12 5.27 18.68 10.69
C ARG A 12 5.70 17.81 9.53
N LEU A 13 5.85 16.52 9.80
CA LEU A 13 6.08 15.49 8.80
C LEU A 13 4.84 14.59 8.72
N LEU A 14 4.37 14.36 7.51
CA LEU A 14 3.44 13.27 7.19
C LEU A 14 4.20 12.29 6.30
N LEU A 15 4.36 11.06 6.77
CA LEU A 15 4.96 9.97 6.01
C LEU A 15 3.95 8.83 5.86
N GLN A 16 3.78 8.34 4.64
CA GLN A 16 2.99 7.15 4.36
C GLN A 16 3.86 6.12 3.66
N PHE A 17 3.87 4.88 4.13
CA PHE A 17 4.62 3.81 3.50
C PHE A 17 4.04 2.42 3.78
N PRO A 18 4.21 1.46 2.85
CA PRO A 18 3.91 0.07 3.10
C PRO A 18 4.94 -0.54 4.06
N ASN A 19 4.49 -1.17 5.14
CA ASN A 19 5.36 -1.84 6.12
C ASN A 19 5.20 -3.36 6.03
N TYR A 20 5.81 -3.96 5.01
CA TYR A 20 5.75 -5.41 4.76
C TYR A 20 7.08 -6.09 5.09
N PRO A 21 7.06 -7.36 5.55
CA PRO A 21 8.28 -8.12 5.77
C PRO A 21 9.06 -8.35 4.46
N PRO A 22 10.37 -8.66 4.53
CA PRO A 22 11.21 -8.87 3.35
C PRO A 22 10.73 -9.99 2.42
N SER A 23 10.01 -10.98 2.96
CA SER A 23 9.40 -12.06 2.18
C SER A 23 8.35 -11.57 1.17
N LEU A 24 7.73 -10.42 1.44
CA LEU A 24 6.75 -9.79 0.55
C LEU A 24 7.33 -8.60 -0.23
N SER A 25 8.36 -7.95 0.32
CA SER A 25 8.96 -6.75 -0.28
C SER A 25 10.48 -6.74 -0.09
N PRO A 26 11.24 -7.52 -0.89
CA PRO A 26 12.70 -7.56 -0.81
C PRO A 26 13.31 -6.17 -0.98
N GLY A 27 14.33 -5.85 -0.19
CA GLY A 27 15.06 -4.58 -0.28
C GLY A 27 14.35 -3.36 0.31
N MET A 28 13.11 -3.47 0.79
CA MET A 28 12.43 -2.37 1.48
C MET A 28 12.68 -2.39 2.99
N THR A 29 12.95 -1.21 3.56
CA THR A 29 13.04 -1.04 5.01
C THR A 29 11.68 -1.30 5.64
N HIS A 30 11.67 -2.10 6.71
CA HIS A 30 10.46 -2.43 7.44
C HIS A 30 10.72 -2.36 8.95
N PHE A 31 9.66 -2.13 9.72
CA PHE A 31 9.69 -2.07 11.17
C PHE A 31 8.79 -3.17 11.71
N ARG A 32 9.34 -4.05 12.54
CA ARG A 32 8.55 -5.11 13.19
C ARG A 32 7.60 -4.53 14.24
N THR A 33 8.09 -3.56 15.01
CA THR A 33 7.37 -3.02 16.15
C THR A 33 7.22 -1.51 16.10
N ARG A 34 6.16 -1.02 16.72
CA ARG A 34 5.89 0.41 16.89
C ARG A 34 7.03 1.11 17.63
N ALA A 35 7.59 0.46 18.66
CA ALA A 35 8.72 1.00 19.41
C ALA A 35 9.97 1.19 18.56
N GLY A 36 10.25 0.26 17.63
CA GLY A 36 11.39 0.38 16.71
C GLY A 36 11.28 1.61 15.80
N LEU A 37 10.10 1.84 15.23
CA LEU A 37 9.83 3.03 14.43
C LEU A 37 9.89 4.31 15.29
N GLY A 38 9.37 4.28 16.52
CA GLY A 38 9.43 5.41 17.45
C GLY A 38 10.86 5.83 17.78
N ARG A 39 11.77 4.87 18.01
CA ARG A 39 13.19 5.16 18.22
C ARG A 39 13.81 5.88 17.03
N LEU A 40 13.52 5.46 15.80
CA LEU A 40 13.99 6.15 14.61
C LEU A 40 13.49 7.60 14.55
N MET A 41 12.23 7.85 14.88
CA MET A 41 11.67 9.22 14.91
C MET A 41 12.37 10.10 15.95
N ALA A 42 12.60 9.56 17.16
CA ALA A 42 13.34 10.25 18.20
C ALA A 42 14.78 10.57 17.77
N THR A 43 15.51 9.60 17.23
CA THR A 43 16.87 9.80 16.72
C THR A 43 16.91 10.79 15.55
N ALA A 44 15.86 10.85 14.74
CA ALA A 44 15.74 11.84 13.68
C ALA A 44 15.53 13.26 14.22
N GLY A 45 15.14 13.45 15.49
CA GLY A 45 14.91 14.76 16.11
C GLY A 45 13.45 15.20 16.13
N PHE A 46 12.50 14.27 15.97
CA PHE A 46 11.08 14.54 16.20
C PHE A 46 10.75 14.38 17.68
N THR A 47 10.00 15.33 18.25
CA THR A 47 9.63 15.35 19.66
C THR A 47 8.27 14.71 19.92
N GLN A 48 7.38 14.72 18.92
CA GLN A 48 6.05 14.11 19.01
C GLN A 48 5.77 13.30 17.75
N TRP A 49 5.15 12.13 17.89
CA TRP A 49 4.67 11.35 16.75
C TRP A 49 3.45 10.51 17.07
N SER A 50 2.65 10.25 16.04
CA SER A 50 1.56 9.29 16.06
C SER A 50 1.69 8.35 14.86
N ILE A 51 1.39 7.08 15.09
CA ILE A 51 1.45 6.02 14.08
C ILE A 51 0.05 5.43 13.97
N SER A 52 -0.46 5.35 12.76
CA SER A 52 -1.74 4.74 12.45
C SER A 52 -1.62 3.89 11.20
N SER A 53 -2.56 2.98 10.99
CA SER A 53 -2.68 2.23 9.74
C SER A 53 -3.74 2.86 8.87
N LEU A 54 -3.46 2.96 7.58
CA LEU A 54 -4.45 3.31 6.57
C LEU A 54 -5.15 2.03 6.13
N LYS A 55 -6.47 1.98 6.24
CA LYS A 55 -7.29 0.85 5.82
C LYS A 55 -8.45 1.32 4.98
N LEU A 56 -8.93 0.47 4.08
CA LEU A 56 -10.22 0.69 3.42
C LEU A 56 -11.34 0.62 4.47
N ARG A 57 -12.32 1.52 4.36
CA ARG A 57 -13.56 1.41 5.14
C ARG A 57 -14.36 0.20 4.65
N ARG A 58 -15.27 -0.31 5.49
CA ARG A 58 -16.03 -1.55 5.22
C ARG A 58 -16.67 -1.59 3.83
N HIS A 59 -17.35 -0.51 3.42
CA HIS A 59 -17.99 -0.39 2.10
C HIS A 59 -16.98 -0.53 0.95
N ALA A 60 -15.96 0.33 0.94
CA ALA A 60 -14.94 0.31 -0.11
C ALA A 60 -14.12 -1.00 -0.09
N GLY A 61 -13.81 -1.51 1.09
CA GLY A 61 -13.12 -2.78 1.28
C GLY A 61 -13.92 -3.96 0.71
N PHE A 62 -15.24 -3.98 0.92
CA PHE A 62 -16.11 -4.98 0.31
C PHE A 62 -16.07 -4.91 -1.21
N LEU A 63 -16.29 -3.74 -1.80
CA LEU A 63 -16.26 -3.58 -3.26
C LEU A 63 -14.91 -3.96 -3.86
N TYR A 64 -13.82 -3.48 -3.27
CA TYR A 64 -12.46 -3.78 -3.71
C TYR A 64 -12.14 -5.29 -3.60
N GLU A 65 -12.53 -5.93 -2.50
CA GLU A 65 -12.32 -7.36 -2.30
C GLU A 65 -13.06 -8.20 -3.36
N TYR A 66 -14.31 -7.87 -3.69
CA TYR A 66 -15.13 -8.67 -4.60
C TYR A 66 -14.92 -8.35 -6.08
N LEU A 67 -14.67 -7.09 -6.43
CA LEU A 67 -14.55 -6.64 -7.82
C LEU A 67 -13.11 -6.61 -8.32
N HIS A 68 -12.11 -6.69 -7.42
CA HIS A 68 -10.70 -6.65 -7.78
C HIS A 68 -9.91 -7.83 -7.21
N GLU A 69 -9.80 -7.96 -5.89
CA GLU A 69 -8.89 -8.96 -5.28
C GLU A 69 -9.32 -10.41 -5.54
N ARG A 70 -10.61 -10.73 -5.37
CA ARG A 70 -11.13 -12.09 -5.61
C ARG A 70 -10.96 -12.54 -7.06
N PRO A 71 -11.36 -11.76 -8.09
CA PRO A 71 -11.11 -12.11 -9.48
C PRO A 71 -9.63 -12.34 -9.76
N ILE A 72 -8.74 -11.47 -9.27
CA ILE A 72 -7.30 -11.60 -9.47
C ILE A 72 -6.76 -12.86 -8.78
N ARG A 73 -7.18 -13.15 -7.54
CA ARG A 73 -6.77 -14.36 -6.83
C ARG A 73 -7.27 -15.63 -7.52
N ALA A 74 -8.50 -15.62 -8.05
CA ALA A 74 -9.04 -16.73 -8.82
C ALA A 74 -8.23 -16.96 -10.11
N TYR A 75 -7.96 -15.89 -10.87
CA TYR A 75 -7.11 -15.93 -12.05
C TYR A 75 -5.69 -16.44 -11.73
N ARG A 76 -5.05 -15.92 -10.68
CA ARG A 76 -3.72 -16.36 -10.24
C ARG A 76 -3.72 -17.84 -9.85
N ARG A 77 -4.76 -18.32 -9.17
CA ARG A 77 -4.91 -19.73 -8.78
C ARG A 77 -5.10 -20.64 -10.00
N TYR A 78 -5.87 -20.20 -10.99
CA TYR A 78 -6.00 -20.90 -12.26
C TYR A 78 -4.65 -20.98 -12.98
N ARG A 79 -3.93 -19.86 -13.07
CA ARG A 79 -2.61 -19.79 -13.72
C ARG A 79 -1.55 -20.64 -13.02
N SER A 80 -1.52 -20.66 -11.69
CA SER A 80 -0.54 -21.44 -10.92
C SER A 80 -0.71 -22.94 -11.12
N ARG A 81 -1.93 -23.43 -11.38
CA ARG A 81 -2.17 -24.84 -11.71
C ARG A 81 -1.55 -25.24 -13.04
N ASN A 82 -1.30 -24.28 -13.94
CA ASN A 82 -0.71 -24.51 -15.25
C ASN A 82 0.82 -24.39 -15.25
N GLY A 83 1.47 -24.37 -14.07
CA GLY A 83 2.93 -24.44 -13.96
C GLY A 83 3.72 -23.24 -14.49
N LEU A 84 3.06 -22.12 -14.79
CA LEU A 84 3.74 -20.95 -15.35
C LEU A 84 4.63 -20.29 -14.27
N PRO A 85 5.95 -20.10 -14.54
CA PRO A 85 6.86 -19.48 -13.58
C PRO A 85 6.43 -18.05 -13.24
N ARG A 86 6.68 -17.64 -11.99
CA ARG A 86 6.45 -16.26 -11.56
C ARG A 86 7.63 -15.40 -12.04
N PRO A 87 7.38 -14.29 -12.75
CA PRO A 87 8.44 -13.38 -13.16
C PRO A 87 9.08 -12.72 -11.93
N LEU A 88 10.42 -12.59 -11.94
CA LEU A 88 11.18 -11.95 -10.87
C LEU A 88 11.30 -10.45 -11.10
N ILE A 89 11.23 -10.02 -12.36
CA ILE A 89 11.35 -8.62 -12.78
C ILE A 89 10.07 -8.20 -13.54
N TYR A 90 9.68 -6.94 -13.43
CA TYR A 90 8.44 -6.42 -14.05
C TYR A 90 8.40 -6.63 -15.57
N ASP A 91 9.53 -6.47 -16.24
CA ASP A 91 9.64 -6.60 -17.70
C ASP A 91 9.42 -8.05 -18.18
N GLU A 92 9.65 -9.03 -17.30
CA GLU A 92 9.36 -10.45 -17.56
C GLU A 92 7.89 -10.78 -17.34
N SER A 93 7.08 -9.83 -16.87
CA SER A 93 5.67 -10.07 -16.68
C SER A 93 4.98 -10.27 -18.02
N TRP A 94 4.06 -11.25 -18.06
CA TRP A 94 3.27 -11.52 -19.26
C TRP A 94 2.57 -10.27 -19.79
N ALA A 95 2.09 -9.40 -18.88
CA ALA A 95 1.43 -8.16 -19.25
C ALA A 95 2.37 -7.17 -19.95
N PHE A 96 3.63 -7.06 -19.50
CA PHE A 96 4.63 -6.21 -20.15
C PHE A 96 5.01 -6.77 -21.54
N GLN A 97 5.29 -8.08 -21.61
CA GLN A 97 5.66 -8.75 -22.86
C GLN A 97 4.54 -8.73 -23.92
N HIS A 98 3.28 -8.63 -23.51
CA HIS A 98 2.11 -8.66 -24.40
C HIS A 98 1.35 -7.34 -24.39
N GLY A 99 1.99 -6.22 -24.04
CA GLY A 99 1.35 -4.91 -23.92
C GLY A 99 0.54 -4.50 -25.16
N SER A 100 1.05 -4.76 -26.37
CA SER A 100 0.35 -4.47 -27.62
C SER A 100 -0.97 -5.24 -27.78
N ARG A 101 -1.07 -6.46 -27.24
CA ARG A 101 -2.31 -7.25 -27.23
C ARG A 101 -3.32 -6.76 -26.18
N LEU A 102 -2.83 -6.04 -25.16
CA LEU A 102 -3.65 -5.45 -24.11
C LEU A 102 -4.13 -4.03 -24.46
N GLU A 103 -3.48 -3.35 -25.39
CA GLU A 103 -3.82 -1.98 -25.81
C GLU A 103 -5.30 -1.80 -26.18
N PRO A 104 -5.98 -2.72 -26.90
CA PRO A 104 -7.40 -2.57 -27.21
C PRO A 104 -8.30 -2.54 -25.96
N PHE A 105 -7.88 -3.19 -24.86
CA PHE A 105 -8.64 -3.29 -23.62
C PHE A 105 -8.39 -2.12 -22.66
N LYS A 106 -7.46 -1.22 -23.00
CA LYS A 106 -7.02 -0.11 -22.15
C LYS A 106 -8.20 0.75 -21.66
N TYR A 107 -9.06 1.19 -22.59
CA TYR A 107 -10.22 2.02 -22.22
C TYR A 107 -11.23 1.26 -21.37
N ALA A 108 -11.50 -0.01 -21.69
CA ALA A 108 -12.39 -0.85 -20.89
C ALA A 108 -11.85 -1.03 -19.47
N LEU A 109 -10.54 -1.27 -19.33
CA LEU A 109 -9.86 -1.41 -18.04
C LEU A 109 -9.90 -0.11 -17.23
N HIS A 110 -9.60 1.03 -17.86
CA HIS A 110 -9.69 2.33 -17.18
C HIS A 110 -11.13 2.68 -16.78
N THR A 111 -12.11 2.36 -17.62
CA THR A 111 -13.53 2.56 -17.31
C THR A 111 -13.97 1.68 -16.14
N ALA A 112 -13.53 0.42 -16.09
CA ALA A 112 -13.78 -0.47 -14.96
C ALA A 112 -13.14 0.07 -13.67
N TRP A 113 -11.90 0.57 -13.73
CA TRP A 113 -11.24 1.20 -12.59
C TRP A 113 -11.93 2.48 -12.12
N LEU A 114 -12.39 3.31 -13.06
CA LEU A 114 -13.15 4.52 -12.77
C LEU A 114 -14.47 4.16 -12.09
N ALA A 115 -15.23 3.21 -12.65
CA ALA A 115 -16.49 2.73 -12.08
C ALA A 115 -16.29 2.19 -10.66
N LEU A 116 -15.25 1.37 -10.44
CA LEU A 116 -14.91 0.87 -9.11
C LEU A 116 -14.58 2.03 -8.14
N SER A 117 -13.77 2.99 -8.58
CA SER A 117 -13.37 4.15 -7.77
C SER A 117 -14.56 5.02 -7.38
N VAL A 118 -15.46 5.30 -8.32
CA VAL A 118 -16.69 6.05 -8.09
C VAL A 118 -17.61 5.30 -7.10
N THR A 119 -17.83 4.02 -7.33
CA THR A 119 -18.70 3.19 -6.47
C THR A 119 -18.16 3.07 -5.05
N MET A 120 -16.83 2.96 -4.87
CA MET A 120 -16.21 2.98 -3.54
C MET A 120 -16.41 4.32 -2.82
N ARG A 121 -16.39 5.44 -3.56
CA ARG A 121 -16.59 6.80 -3.01
C ARG A 121 -18.06 7.13 -2.74
N ALA A 122 -19.00 6.46 -3.38
CA ALA A 122 -20.43 6.66 -3.15
C ALA A 122 -20.85 6.37 -1.69
N GLY A 123 -20.12 5.48 -0.99
CA GLY A 123 -20.29 5.23 0.44
C GLY A 123 -19.54 6.21 1.37
N GLY A 124 -19.05 7.34 0.83
CA GLY A 124 -18.27 8.35 1.56
C GLY A 124 -16.74 8.13 1.46
N PRO A 125 -15.96 8.62 2.46
CA PRO A 125 -14.51 8.46 2.46
C PRO A 125 -14.09 7.00 2.26
N VAL A 126 -13.14 6.75 1.36
CA VAL A 126 -12.71 5.38 1.00
C VAL A 126 -11.81 4.76 2.07
N PHE A 127 -10.95 5.60 2.66
CA PHE A 127 -9.98 5.17 3.64
C PHE A 127 -10.33 5.67 5.05
N ALA A 128 -9.89 4.93 6.05
CA ALA A 128 -9.92 5.32 7.45
C ALA A 128 -8.54 5.13 8.07
N ARG A 129 -8.21 5.98 9.03
CA ARG A 129 -7.09 5.77 9.94
C ARG A 129 -7.56 4.84 11.05
N ALA A 130 -6.82 3.78 11.29
CA ALA A 130 -7.04 2.87 12.40
C ALA A 130 -5.83 2.88 13.34
N PRO A 131 -6.03 2.91 14.67
CA PRO A 131 -4.93 2.80 15.61
C PRO A 131 -4.18 1.48 15.39
N VAL A 132 -2.88 1.50 15.66
CA VAL A 132 -2.04 0.30 15.61
C VAL A 132 -1.50 0.00 17.00
N GLY A 133 -1.49 -1.30 17.33
CA GLY A 133 -0.81 -1.83 18.50
C GLY A 133 0.70 -1.88 18.29
N ASP A 134 1.38 -2.78 19.00
CA ASP A 134 2.83 -2.92 18.85
C ASP A 134 3.21 -3.61 17.54
N ASP A 135 2.43 -4.61 17.09
CA ASP A 135 2.59 -5.20 15.76
C ASP A 135 2.07 -4.24 14.66
N ILE A 136 3.02 -3.78 13.86
CA ILE A 136 2.79 -2.83 12.77
C ILE A 136 3.10 -3.43 11.39
N LEU A 137 3.43 -4.72 11.30
CA LEU A 137 3.70 -5.38 10.03
C LEU A 137 2.43 -5.59 9.21
N ASN A 138 2.62 -5.81 7.90
CA ASN A 138 1.56 -6.06 6.92
C ASN A 138 0.50 -4.96 6.84
N ARG A 139 0.93 -3.71 7.09
CA ARG A 139 0.05 -2.54 7.13
C ARG A 139 0.65 -1.42 6.30
N ASN A 140 -0.22 -0.63 5.68
CA ASN A 140 0.17 0.68 5.15
C ASN A 140 0.13 1.67 6.31
N LEU A 141 1.28 2.19 6.72
CA LEU A 141 1.40 3.03 7.90
C LEU A 141 1.35 4.51 7.50
N ILE A 142 0.70 5.30 8.36
CA ILE A 142 0.75 6.75 8.36
C ILE A 142 1.44 7.18 9.65
N VAL A 143 2.52 7.92 9.50
CA VAL A 143 3.25 8.57 10.59
C VAL A 143 3.04 10.07 10.48
N LEU A 144 2.54 10.67 11.55
CA LEU A 144 2.50 12.11 11.72
C LEU A 144 3.49 12.45 12.82
N ALA A 145 4.50 13.26 12.50
CA ALA A 145 5.53 13.67 13.44
C ALA A 145 5.70 15.18 13.47
N ARG A 146 6.18 15.71 14.59
CA ARG A 146 6.46 17.14 14.81
C ARG A 146 7.87 17.30 15.36
N ARG A 147 8.62 18.25 14.80
CA ARG A 147 9.93 18.68 15.31
C ARG A 147 9.72 19.58 16.51
#